data_AF-A0A352XVI8-F1
#
_entry.id   AF-A0A352XVI8-F1
#
_cell.length_a   1.000
_cell.length_b   1.000
_cell.length_c   1.000
_cell.angle_alpha   90.00
_cell.angle_beta   90.00
_cell.angle_gamma   90.00
#
_symmetry.space_group_name_H-M   'P 1'
#
loop_
_entity.id
_entity.type
_entity.pdbx_description
1 polymer ?
#
loop_
_entity_poly.entity_id
_entity_poly.type
_entity_poly.pdbx_seq_one_letter_code
_entity_poly.pdbx_strand_id
1 'polypeptide(L)' 'MKKNEPPSVWGSLALMGQLGFIIAVPLALGAIGGNYLDGLTHTHNLYLYLGLLLGLILGIFGAYRLFKGFF' A
#
# COMPACT_ATOMS: atom_id res chain seq x y z
N MET A 1 -15.44 24.12 -19.03
CA MET A 1 -15.37 22.79 -18.41
C MET A 1 -15.42 21.75 -19.53
N LYS A 2 -14.26 21.29 -20.02
CA LYS A 2 -14.09 20.25 -21.06
C LYS A 2 -13.38 19.09 -20.36
N LYS A 3 -13.70 17.81 -20.52
CA LYS A 3 -14.55 17.09 -21.48
C LYS A 3 -14.68 15.68 -20.89
N ASN A 4 -15.87 15.07 -21.01
CA ASN A 4 -16.09 13.65 -20.72
C ASN A 4 -15.34 12.81 -21.77
N GLU A 5 -14.02 12.78 -21.69
CA GLU A 5 -13.20 11.84 -22.43
C GLU A 5 -13.28 10.52 -21.65
N PRO A 6 -13.64 9.38 -22.28
CA PRO A 6 -13.53 8.10 -21.60
C PRO A 6 -12.11 8.04 -21.04
N PRO A 7 -11.92 7.66 -19.75
CA PRO A 7 -10.61 7.74 -19.14
C PRO A 7 -9.65 7.00 -20.05
N SER A 8 -8.66 7.73 -20.58
CA SER A 8 -7.64 7.17 -21.46
C SER A 8 -7.20 5.87 -20.81
N VAL A 9 -7.16 4.76 -21.56
CA VAL A 9 -6.76 3.45 -21.00
C VAL A 9 -5.44 3.58 -20.23
N TRP A 10 -4.56 4.46 -20.71
CA TRP A 10 -3.32 4.88 -20.05
C TRP A 10 -3.51 5.63 -18.73
N GLY A 11 -4.50 6.53 -18.64
CA GLY A 11 -4.87 7.25 -17.43
C GLY A 11 -5.45 6.33 -16.34
N SER A 12 -6.33 5.40 -16.73
CA SER A 12 -6.85 4.36 -15.81
C SER A 12 -5.73 3.44 -15.32
N LEU A 13 -4.82 3.03 -16.21
CA LEU A 13 -3.64 2.24 -15.85
C LEU A 13 -2.70 3.02 -14.91
N ALA A 14 -2.48 4.31 -15.16
CA ALA A 14 -1.66 5.15 -14.28
C ALA A 14 -2.27 5.26 -12.88
N LEU A 15 -3.58 5.52 -12.78
CA LEU A 15 -4.29 5.57 -11.48
C LEU A 15 -4.24 4.23 -10.75
N MET A 16 -4.46 3.13 -11.46
CA MET A 16 -4.41 1.79 -10.90
C MET A 16 -3.00 1.42 -10.43
N GLY A 17 -1.97 1.80 -11.19
CA GLY A 17 -0.57 1.66 -10.81
C GLY A 17 -0.21 2.49 -9.58
N GLN A 18 -0.72 3.72 -9.49
CA GLN A 18 -0.48 4.62 -8.37
C GLN A 18 -1.15 4.09 -7.08
N LEU A 19 -2.39 3.62 -7.16
CA LEU A 19 -3.07 2.95 -6.05
C LEU A 19 -2.36 1.66 -5.65
N GLY A 20 -1.95 0.85 -6.63
CA GLY A 20 -1.18 -0.36 -6.41
C GLY A 20 0.13 -0.07 -5.66
N PHE A 21 0.87 0.97 -6.06
CA PHE A 21 2.11 1.37 -5.38
C PHE A 21 1.87 1.87 -3.96
N ILE A 22 0.82 2.66 -3.73
CA ILE A 22 0.48 3.17 -2.39
C ILE A 22 0.19 2.04 -1.40
N ILE A 23 -0.33 0.91 -1.87
CA ILE A 23 -0.63 -0.26 -1.05
C ILE A 23 0.58 -1.20 -0.97
N ALA A 24 1.21 -1.48 -2.11
CA ALA A 24 2.31 -2.45 -2.22
C ALA A 24 3.57 -2.00 -1.48
N VAL A 25 3.92 -0.72 -1.50
CA VAL A 25 5.12 -0.20 -0.82
C VAL A 25 5.05 -0.40 0.70
N PRO A 26 4.02 0.08 1.43
CA PRO A 26 3.93 -0.13 2.87
C PRO A 26 3.73 -1.60 3.25
N LEU A 27 3.06 -2.41 2.42
CA LEU A 27 3.01 -3.87 2.61
C LEU A 27 4.38 -4.51 2.52
N ALA A 28 5.16 -4.20 1.48
CA ALA A 28 6.51 -4.73 1.29
C ALA A 28 7.44 -4.29 2.43
N LEU A 29 7.39 -3.02 2.81
CA LEU A 29 8.17 -2.49 3.94
C LEU A 29 7.77 -3.15 5.27
N GLY A 30 6.47 -3.32 5.52
CA GLY A 30 5.97 -4.00 6.71
C GLY A 30 6.37 -5.48 6.76
N ALA A 31 6.33 -6.17 5.62
CA ALA A 31 6.75 -7.58 5.51
C ALA A 31 8.26 -7.73 5.71
N ILE A 32 9.08 -6.90 5.08
CA ILE A 32 10.55 -6.94 5.23
C ILE A 32 10.95 -6.58 6.65
N GLY A 33 10.36 -5.51 7.22
CA GLY A 33 10.62 -5.10 8.60
C GLY A 33 10.15 -6.12 9.63
N GLY A 34 8.97 -6.70 9.42
CA GLY A 34 8.42 -7.76 10.28
C GLY A 34 9.28 -9.01 10.26
N ASN A 35 9.73 -9.45 9.08
CA ASN A 35 10.62 -10.61 8.91
C ASN A 35 12.00 -10.35 9.53
N TYR A 36 12.57 -9.15 9.35
CA TYR A 36 13.84 -8.78 9.96
C TYR A 36 13.78 -8.83 11.50
N LEU A 37 12.71 -8.29 12.09
CA LEU A 37 12.48 -8.34 13.54
C LEU A 37 12.21 -9.77 14.05
N ASP A 38 11.52 -10.59 13.25
CA ASP A 38 11.27 -11.99 13.59
C ASP A 38 12.55 -12.81 13.66
N GLY A 39 13.47 -12.59 12.70
CA GLY A 39 14.80 -13.22 12.70
C GLY A 39 15.67 -12.82 13.90
N LEU A 40 15.53 -11.59 14.40
CA LEU A 40 16.22 -11.11 15.60
C LEU A 40 15.66 -11.72 16.90
N THR A 41 14.37 -12.00 16.94
CA THR A 41 13.67 -12.38 18.18
C THR A 41 13.33 -13.88 18.27
N HIS A 42 13.57 -14.65 17.19
CA HIS A 42 13.24 -16.09 17.09
C HIS A 42 11.75 -16.39 17.37
N THR A 43 10.88 -15.43 17.09
CA THR A 43 9.48 -15.45 17.54
C THR A 43 8.54 -16.09 16.53
N HIS A 44 8.87 -17.28 16.01
CA HIS A 44 7.95 -18.14 15.23
C HIS A 44 6.97 -17.42 14.27
N ASN A 45 7.43 -16.41 13.53
CA ASN A 45 6.68 -15.56 12.57
C ASN A 45 5.67 -14.54 13.14
N LEU A 46 5.61 -14.31 14.46
CA LEU A 46 4.67 -13.34 15.05
C LEU A 46 4.92 -11.91 14.56
N TYR A 47 6.19 -11.50 14.44
CA TYR A 47 6.53 -10.16 13.99
C TYR A 47 6.32 -9.97 12.49
N LEU A 48 6.39 -11.04 11.71
CA LEU A 48 6.04 -11.02 10.30
C LEU A 48 4.54 -10.75 10.14
N TYR A 49 3.67 -11.45 10.87
CA TYR A 49 2.23 -11.20 10.81
C TYR A 49 1.87 -9.80 11.30
N LEU A 50 2.49 -9.31 12.37
CA LEU A 50 2.29 -7.94 12.87
C LEU A 50 2.79 -6.88 11.89
N GLY A 51 3.96 -7.07 11.29
CA GLY A 51 4.53 -6.18 10.28
C GLY A 51 3.68 -6.13 9.02
N LEU A 52 3.15 -7.27 8.58
CA LEU A 52 2.21 -7.35 7.46
C LEU A 52 0.89 -6.64 7.79
N LEU A 53 0.35 -6.84 9.00
CA LEU A 53 -0.88 -6.19 9.44
C LEU A 53 -0.72 -4.67 9.53
N LEU A 54 0.39 -4.20 10.09
CA LEU A 54 0.73 -2.78 10.15
C LEU A 54 0.94 -2.19 8.75
N GLY A 55 1.68 -2.90 7.88
CA GLY A 55 1.88 -2.50 6.49
C GLY A 55 0.56 -2.40 5.72
N LEU A 56 -0.37 -3.31 5.96
CA LEU A 56 -1.71 -3.29 5.38
C LEU A 56 -2.53 -2.09 5.88
N ILE A 57 -2.55 -1.85 7.21
CA ILE A 57 -3.26 -0.71 7.80
C ILE A 57 -2.70 0.61 7.26
N LEU A 58 -1.38 0.74 7.20
CA LEU A 58 -0.70 1.92 6.65
C LEU A 58 -0.98 2.09 5.14
N GLY A 59 -1.02 1.01 4.37
CA GLY A 59 -1.38 1.05 2.95
C GLY A 59 -2.82 1.49 2.71
N ILE A 60 -3.77 0.96 3.49
CA ILE A 60 -5.18 1.38 3.43
C ILE A 60 -5.30 2.85 3.84
N PHE A 61 -4.64 3.26 4.93
CA PHE A 61 -4.66 4.65 5.39
C PHE A 61 -4.02 5.61 4.37
N GLY A 62 -2.93 5.20 3.73
CA GLY A 62 -2.27 5.93 2.65
C GLY A 62 -3.18 6.11 1.43
N ALA A 63 -3.85 5.03 1.02
CA ALA A 63 -4.85 5.09 -0.05
C ALA A 63 -6.00 6.03 0.33
N TYR A 64 -6.55 5.90 1.55
CA TYR A 64 -7.64 6.75 2.04
C TYR A 64 -7.24 8.23 2.10
N ARG A 65 -5.99 8.53 2.49
CA ARG A 65 -5.46 9.89 2.51
C ARG A 65 -5.30 10.47 1.10
N LEU A 66 -4.89 9.66 0.12
CA LEU A 66 -4.83 10.09 -1.28
C LEU A 66 -6.23 10.39 -1.81
N PHE A 67 -7.19 9.52 -1.56
CA PHE A 67 -8.59 9.73 -1.96
C PHE A 67 -9.19 10.98 -1.32
N LYS A 68 -8.93 11.22 -0.02
CA LYS A 68 -9.37 12.43 0.67
C LYS A 68 -8.66 13.70 0.19
N GLY A 69 -7.47 13.59 -0.40
CA GLY A 69 -6.78 14.74 -1.02
C GLY A 69 -7.35 15.11 -2.38
N PHE A 70 -8.09 14.21 -3.02
CA PHE A 70 -8.66 14.39 -4.35
C PHE A 70 -10.14 14.82 -4.35
N PHE A 71 -10.86 14.65 -3.22
CA PHE A 71 -12.27 15.04 -3.02
C PHE A 71 -12.40 16.09 -1.94
#